data_AF-A0A522R400-F1
#
_entry.id   AF-A0A522R400-F1
#
_cell.length_a   1.000
_cell.length_b   1.000
_cell.length_c   1.000
_cell.angle_alpha   90.00
_cell.angle_beta   90.00
_cell.angle_gamma   90.00
#
_symmetry.space_group_name_H-M   'P 1'
#
loop_
_entity.id
_entity.type
_entity.pdbx_description
1 polymer ?
#
loop_
_entity_poly.entity_id
_entity_poly.type
_entity_poly.pdbx_seq_one_letter_code
_entity_poly.pdbx_strand_id
1 'polypeptide(L)'
;MGFLIKTAFWFGLVLLVIPFGTGGDKDRLVNPVEAFQAAREAAGDIAGMCERKPDVCVVGKSALYTIGVHAREGAKVAYQMLDARFGKDNAGKEGEESAAADSSLDTSIKTGTIVKAD
;
A
#
# COMPACT_ATOMS: atom_id res chain seq x y z
N MET A 1 8.35 18.89 29.59
CA MET A 1 7.98 17.86 28.58
C MET A 1 7.01 18.35 27.49
N GLY A 2 6.54 19.61 27.46
CA GLY A 2 5.56 20.07 26.46
C GLY A 2 6.12 20.58 25.13
N PHE A 3 7.41 20.94 25.08
CA PHE A 3 8.05 21.48 23.87
C PHE A 3 8.11 20.45 22.74
N LEU A 4 8.48 19.20 23.06
CA LEU A 4 8.59 18.10 22.08
C LEU A 4 7.25 17.77 21.42
N ILE A 5 6.14 17.85 22.17
CA ILE A 5 4.80 17.61 21.60
C ILE A 5 4.43 18.73 20.64
N LYS A 6 4.73 19.99 21.02
CA LYS A 6 4.44 21.15 20.18
C LYS A 6 5.28 21.11 18.91
N THR A 7 6.58 20.86 18.99
CA THR A 7 7.44 20.76 17.81
C THR A 7 7.07 19.58 16.92
N ALA A 8 6.85 18.39 17.46
CA ALA A 8 6.44 17.23 16.66
C ALA A 8 5.10 17.45 15.95
N PHE A 9 4.14 18.07 16.64
CA PHE A 9 2.86 18.44 16.05
C PHE A 9 3.02 19.47 14.92
N TRP A 10 3.78 20.54 15.16
CA TRP A 10 4.04 21.57 14.15
C TRP A 10 4.84 21.01 12.97
N PHE A 11 5.83 20.15 13.22
CA PHE A 11 6.63 19.52 12.16
C PHE A 11 5.79 18.53 11.35
N GLY A 12 4.96 17.70 12.00
CA GLY A 12 4.04 16.80 11.32
C GLY A 12 3.00 17.54 10.47
N LEU A 13 2.44 18.64 11.00
CA LEU A 13 1.54 19.51 10.24
C LEU A 13 2.24 20.12 9.02
N VAL A 14 3.48 20.59 9.19
CA VAL A 14 4.28 21.15 8.09
C VAL A 14 4.62 20.08 7.06
N LEU A 15 5.02 18.87 7.47
CA LEU A 15 5.31 17.75 6.55
C LEU A 15 4.07 17.26 5.81
N LEU A 16 2.89 17.33 6.42
CA LEU A 16 1.61 17.06 5.75
C LEU A 16 1.28 18.14 4.71
N VAL A 17 1.57 19.40 5.04
CA VAL A 17 1.33 20.57 4.17
C VAL A 17 2.39 20.71 3.07
N ILE A 18 3.60 20.17 3.27
CA ILE A 18 4.67 20.07 2.28
C ILE A 18 4.59 18.65 1.68
N PRO A 19 3.73 18.37 0.70
CA PRO A 19 3.88 17.15 -0.08
C PRO A 19 5.29 17.17 -0.69
N PHE A 20 6.13 16.20 -0.33
CA PHE A 20 7.47 16.04 -0.88
C PHE A 20 7.37 15.58 -2.34
N GLY A 21 7.03 16.51 -3.23
CA GLY A 21 7.13 16.36 -4.67
C GLY A 21 8.40 17.05 -5.16
N THR A 22 9.56 16.45 -4.95
CA THR A 22 10.82 16.89 -5.57
C THR A 22 11.39 15.78 -6.45
N GLY A 23 10.72 15.52 -7.58
CA GLY A 23 11.26 14.71 -8.67
C GLY A 23 10.19 13.90 -9.39
N GLY A 24 9.71 14.41 -10.53
CA GLY A 24 8.71 13.77 -11.39
C GLY A 24 7.43 14.60 -11.48
N ASP A 25 6.88 14.74 -12.68
CA ASP A 25 5.78 15.62 -13.02
C ASP A 25 4.66 15.66 -11.97
N LYS A 26 4.26 16.87 -11.57
CA LYS A 26 3.23 17.15 -10.56
C LYS A 26 1.85 16.55 -10.92
N ASP A 27 1.68 16.04 -12.14
CA ASP A 27 0.50 15.30 -12.62
C ASP A 27 0.46 13.82 -12.16
N ARG A 28 1.50 13.30 -11.52
CA ARG A 28 1.53 11.90 -11.00
C ARG A 28 1.26 11.79 -9.51
N LEU A 29 1.09 12.90 -8.81
CA LEU A 29 0.73 12.91 -7.38
C LEU A 29 -0.78 12.71 -7.24
N VAL A 30 -1.20 11.45 -7.17
CA VAL A 30 -2.60 11.09 -6.86
C VAL A 30 -2.93 11.49 -5.43
N ASN A 31 -4.02 12.24 -5.25
CA ASN A 31 -4.53 12.59 -3.94
C ASN A 31 -5.00 11.31 -3.22
N PRO A 32 -4.65 11.06 -1.94
CA PRO A 32 -5.09 9.85 -1.21
C PRO A 32 -6.61 9.64 -1.23
N VAL A 33 -7.38 10.74 -1.18
CA VAL A 33 -8.84 10.70 -1.27
C VAL A 33 -9.29 10.27 -2.66
N GLU A 34 -8.65 10.80 -3.71
CA GLU A 34 -8.94 10.45 -5.10
C GLU A 34 -8.59 8.98 -5.39
N ALA A 35 -7.44 8.51 -4.91
CA ALA A 35 -7.03 7.11 -5.03
C ALA A 35 -8.03 6.16 -4.33
N PHE A 36 -8.51 6.52 -3.15
CA PHE A 36 -9.51 5.73 -2.44
C PHE A 36 -10.85 5.68 -3.17
N GLN A 37 -11.29 6.80 -3.74
CA GLN A 37 -12.52 6.86 -4.52
C GLN A 37 -12.39 6.04 -5.81
N ALA A 38 -11.27 6.16 -6.53
CA ALA A 38 -10.99 5.36 -7.72
C ALA A 38 -10.94 3.86 -7.41
N ALA A 39 -10.34 3.46 -6.28
CA ALA A 39 -10.31 2.07 -5.85
C ALA A 39 -11.73 1.53 -5.54
N ARG A 40 -12.59 2.34 -4.92
CA ARG A 40 -14.00 1.98 -4.67
C ARG A 40 -14.78 1.83 -5.96
N GLU A 41 -14.55 2.72 -6.92
CA GLU A 41 -15.18 2.66 -8.25
C GLU A 41 -14.77 1.38 -8.98
N ALA A 42 -13.47 1.06 -9.01
CA ALA A 42 -12.96 -0.19 -9.57
C ALA A 42 -13.54 -1.43 -8.88
N ALA A 43 -13.71 -1.40 -7.55
CA ALA A 43 -14.37 -2.49 -6.82
C ALA A 43 -15.85 -2.66 -7.23
N GLY A 44 -16.54 -1.55 -7.50
CA GLY A 44 -17.89 -1.56 -8.07
C GLY A 44 -17.95 -2.22 -9.46
N ASP A 45 -16.97 -1.95 -10.32
CA ASP A 45 -16.89 -2.57 -11.65
C ASP A 45 -16.68 -4.09 -11.56
N ILE A 46 -15.82 -4.54 -10.66
CA ILE A 46 -15.60 -5.97 -10.41
C ILE A 46 -16.90 -6.63 -9.93
N ALA A 47 -17.66 -5.97 -9.04
CA ALA A 47 -18.95 -6.49 -8.60
C ALA A 47 -19.93 -6.66 -9.78
N GLY A 48 -19.96 -5.70 -10.70
CA GLY A 48 -20.74 -5.80 -11.94
C GLY A 48 -20.25 -6.92 -12.88
N MET A 49 -18.97 -7.25 -12.89
CA MET A 49 -18.44 -8.42 -13.61
C MET A 49 -18.91 -9.73 -12.97
N CYS A 50 -18.93 -9.79 -11.63
CA CYS A 50 -19.39 -10.98 -10.89
C CYS A 50 -20.85 -11.32 -11.18
N GLU A 51 -21.71 -10.30 -11.37
CA GLU A 51 -23.12 -10.52 -11.73
C GLU A 51 -23.27 -11.10 -13.14
N ARG A 52 -22.39 -10.73 -14.07
CA ARG A 52 -22.41 -11.23 -15.46
C ARG A 52 -21.69 -12.58 -15.64
N LYS A 53 -20.67 -12.85 -14.83
CA LYS A 53 -19.79 -14.03 -14.93
C LYS A 53 -19.44 -14.54 -13.52
N PRO A 54 -20.31 -15.35 -12.89
CA PRO A 54 -20.12 -15.77 -11.49
C PRO A 54 -18.86 -16.62 -11.28
N ASP A 55 -18.44 -17.39 -12.30
CA ASP A 55 -17.24 -18.24 -12.23
C ASP A 55 -15.96 -17.44 -11.94
N VAL A 56 -15.85 -16.22 -12.50
CA VAL A 56 -14.70 -15.32 -12.27
C VAL A 56 -14.62 -14.90 -10.80
N CYS A 57 -15.78 -14.68 -10.17
CA CYS A 57 -15.85 -14.28 -8.77
C CYS A 57 -15.47 -15.45 -7.83
N VAL A 58 -15.87 -16.68 -8.16
CA VAL A 58 -15.52 -17.89 -7.39
C VAL A 58 -14.01 -18.16 -7.44
N VAL A 59 -13.43 -18.11 -8.64
CA VAL A 59 -11.98 -18.27 -8.81
C VAL A 59 -11.23 -17.09 -8.17
N GLY A 60 -11.70 -15.87 -8.38
CA GLY A 60 -11.12 -14.64 -7.82
C GLY A 60 -11.08 -14.65 -6.29
N LYS A 61 -12.14 -15.12 -5.63
CA LYS A 61 -12.15 -15.30 -4.16
C LYS A 61 -11.03 -16.22 -3.68
N SER A 62 -10.80 -17.31 -4.39
CA SER A 62 -9.78 -18.31 -4.07
C SER A 62 -8.37 -17.74 -4.25
N ALA A 63 -8.17 -16.97 -5.33
CA ALA A 63 -6.92 -16.25 -5.60
C ALA A 63 -6.66 -15.18 -4.53
N LEU A 64 -7.65 -14.32 -4.23
CA LEU A 64 -7.55 -13.27 -3.22
C LEU A 64 -7.29 -13.82 -1.82
N TYR A 65 -7.85 -14.98 -1.48
CA TYR A 65 -7.54 -15.64 -0.22
C TYR A 65 -6.04 -15.96 -0.10
N THR A 66 -5.47 -16.56 -1.15
CA THR A 66 -4.05 -16.92 -1.20
C THR A 66 -3.15 -15.68 -1.13
N ILE A 67 -3.48 -14.65 -1.93
CA ILE A 67 -2.78 -13.36 -1.90
C ILE A 67 -2.86 -12.73 -0.51
N GLY A 68 -4.02 -12.78 0.15
CA GLY A 68 -4.22 -12.22 1.48
C GLY A 68 -3.39 -12.90 2.56
N VAL A 69 -3.20 -14.22 2.48
CA VAL A 69 -2.30 -14.94 3.39
C VAL A 69 -0.86 -14.44 3.24
N HIS A 70 -0.36 -14.37 2.00
CA HIS A 70 0.99 -13.86 1.73
C HIS A 70 1.16 -12.38 2.10
N ALA A 71 0.13 -11.55 1.86
CA ALA A 71 0.16 -10.14 2.24
C ALA A 71 0.29 -9.95 3.75
N ARG A 72 -0.35 -10.79 4.57
CA ARG A 72 -0.22 -10.76 6.03
C ARG A 72 1.18 -11.15 6.50
N GLU A 73 1.77 -12.18 5.89
CA GLU A 73 3.14 -12.58 6.18
C GLU A 73 4.14 -11.48 5.77
N GLY A 74 3.95 -10.89 4.59
CA GLY A 74 4.75 -9.76 4.10
C GLY A 74 4.64 -8.53 5.00
N ALA A 75 3.42 -8.18 5.43
CA ALA A 75 3.19 -7.10 6.39
C ALA A 75 3.94 -7.37 7.69
N LYS A 76 3.82 -8.58 8.25
CA LYS A 76 4.53 -8.97 9.48
C LYS A 76 6.06 -8.82 9.35
N VAL A 77 6.64 -9.14 8.20
CA VAL A 77 8.07 -8.93 7.93
C VAL A 77 8.40 -7.44 7.83
N ALA A 78 7.60 -6.66 7.10
CA ALA A 78 7.78 -5.22 6.96
C ALA A 78 7.70 -4.50 8.32
N TYR A 79 6.75 -4.87 9.18
CA TYR A 79 6.63 -4.33 10.53
C TYR A 79 7.81 -4.69 11.41
N GLN A 80 8.32 -5.93 11.35
CA GLN A 80 9.54 -6.30 12.07
C GLN A 80 10.76 -5.50 11.60
N MET A 81 10.87 -5.22 10.30
CA MET A 81 11.93 -4.36 9.78
C MET A 81 11.77 -2.91 10.25
N LEU A 82 10.55 -2.39 10.25
CA LEU A 82 10.24 -1.06 10.77
C LEU A 82 10.58 -0.97 12.27
N ASP A 83 10.15 -1.94 13.07
CA ASP A 83 10.45 -2.02 14.50
C ASP A 83 11.95 -2.18 14.78
N ALA A 84 12.68 -2.97 13.99
CA ALA A 84 14.13 -3.07 14.14
C ALA A 84 14.87 -1.75 13.85
N ARG A 85 14.28 -0.89 12.99
CA ARG A 85 14.85 0.41 12.61
C ARG A 85 14.40 1.56 13.50
N PHE A 86 13.16 1.53 13.98
CA PHE A 86 12.52 2.63 14.71
C PHE A 86 12.20 2.28 16.17
N GLY A 87 11.99 1.01 16.51
CA GLY A 87 11.71 0.51 17.86
C GLY A 87 12.91 0.61 18.82
N LYS A 88 14.13 0.72 18.29
CA LYS A 88 15.33 1.02 19.08
C LYS A 88 15.44 2.50 19.50
N ASP A 89 14.69 3.37 18.82
CA ASP A 89 14.68 4.82 19.05
C ASP A 89 13.34 5.33 19.64
N ASN A 90 12.30 4.50 19.73
CA ASN A 90 10.93 4.93 20.08
C ASN A 90 10.18 3.94 21.02
N ALA A 91 10.55 3.87 22.30
CA ALA A 91 9.66 3.34 23.34
C ALA A 91 8.49 4.31 23.66
N GLY A 92 7.78 4.75 22.64
CA GLY A 92 6.60 5.62 22.77
C GLY A 92 6.27 6.42 21.52
N LYS A 93 5.58 5.78 20.56
CA LYS A 93 4.48 6.29 19.70
C LYS A 93 4.38 5.47 18.41
N GLU A 94 3.61 4.40 18.48
CA GLU A 94 3.11 3.71 17.30
C GLU A 94 1.99 4.54 16.66
N GLY A 95 2.13 4.78 15.35
CA GLY A 95 1.19 5.48 14.50
C GLY A 95 1.33 4.90 13.10
N GLU A 96 0.68 3.76 12.91
CA GLU A 96 0.46 3.07 11.66
C GLU A 96 -0.32 3.95 10.67
N GLU A 97 0.20 4.12 9.46
CA GLU A 97 -0.57 3.92 8.24
C GLU A 97 0.39 3.63 7.08
N SER A 98 0.72 2.36 6.92
CA SER A 98 1.23 1.83 5.67
C SER A 98 0.04 1.29 4.90
N ALA A 99 -0.40 2.02 3.88
CA ALA A 99 -1.39 1.55 2.93
C ALA A 99 -0.78 1.54 1.53
N ALA A 100 -0.79 0.34 0.95
CA ALA A 100 -0.69 0.01 -0.46
C ALA A 100 0.61 0.38 -1.19
N ALA A 101 1.37 -0.68 -1.46
CA ALA A 101 2.43 -0.78 -2.43
C ALA A 101 2.14 -0.01 -3.73
N ASP A 102 2.93 1.05 -3.96
CA ASP A 102 3.34 1.41 -5.32
C ASP A 102 4.20 0.27 -5.85
N SER A 103 3.60 -0.58 -6.68
CA SER A 103 4.36 -1.40 -7.60
C SER A 103 4.54 -0.60 -8.87
N SER A 104 5.42 0.39 -8.83
CA SER A 104 6.20 0.75 -10.02
C SER A 104 7.01 -0.47 -10.43
N LEU A 105 6.34 -1.40 -11.12
CA LEU A 105 6.99 -2.38 -11.99
C LEU A 105 7.45 -1.66 -13.26
N ASP A 106 8.38 -0.72 -13.10
CA ASP A 106 9.41 -0.46 -14.11
C ASP A 106 10.74 -1.02 -13.56
N THR A 107 10.78 -2.34 -13.47
CA THR A 107 12.04 -3.05 -13.57
C THR A 107 11.74 -4.24 -14.44
N SER A 108 12.05 -4.06 -15.73
CA SER A 108 12.35 -5.12 -16.70
C SER A 108 12.14 -6.53 -16.14
N ILE A 109 10.91 -7.03 -16.22
CA ILE A 109 10.62 -8.45 -16.04
C ILE A 109 11.29 -9.14 -17.24
N LYS A 110 12.56 -9.53 -17.08
CA LYS A 110 13.06 -10.70 -17.79
C LYS A 110 12.24 -11.85 -17.25
N THR A 111 11.18 -12.21 -17.98
CA THR A 111 10.42 -13.44 -17.81
C THR A 111 11.40 -14.61 -17.78
N GLY A 112 11.82 -15.00 -16.57
CA GLY A 112 12.53 -16.23 -16.31
C GLY A 112 11.50 -17.36 -16.30
N THR A 113 11.32 -17.97 -17.46
CA THR A 113 11.05 -19.40 -17.66
C THR A 113 10.30 -20.12 -16.52
N ILE A 114 8.97 -20.16 -16.61
CA ILE A 114 8.24 -21.39 -16.29
C ILE A 114 7.75 -21.99 -17.60
N VAL A 115 8.65 -22.69 -18.28
CA VAL A 115 8.31 -23.60 -19.36
C VAL A 115 7.76 -24.87 -18.73
N LYS A 116 6.43 -25.01 -18.85
CA LYS A 116 5.71 -26.22 -19.27
C LYS A 116 5.64 -27.39 -18.27
N ALA A 117 4.48 -27.52 -17.65
CA ALA A 117 3.93 -28.82 -17.24
C ALA A 117 3.12 -29.36 -18.44
N ASP A 118 3.67 -30.38 -19.09
CA ASP A 118 2.88 -31.44 -19.72
C ASP A 118 2.97 -32.67 -18.80
#